data_AF-A0A5K1JWB7-F1
#
_entry.id   AF-A0A5K1JWB7-F1
#
_cell.length_a   1.000
_cell.length_b   1.000
_cell.length_c   1.000
_cell.angle_alpha   90.00
_cell.angle_beta   90.00
_cell.angle_gamma   90.00
#
_symmetry.space_group_name_H-M   'P 1'
#
loop_
_entity.id
_entity.type
_entity.pdbx_description
1 polymer ?
#
loop_
_entity_poly.entity_id
_entity_poly.type
_entity_poly.pdbx_seq_one_letter_code
_entity_poly.pdbx_strand_id
1 'polypeptide(L)'
;MTEDVPVRSLGALNHLREDTPDLHAYITQNHSFMLYTSSDGVLSSTDSRADPCLPSATILSALAHICGHERAYSTTLARLKAALRDKMAGRLRMCHLHSPPPRFQLTDPTGQLTGNPKAKMGWSKKAYAFGVVVRGGHHLRSWPTYANIPFADPSAIPGGQPAIRFLLALWDVGILRFEPATTEERDLARRNPDAVLPGIPPMLRAPFCWGPFGRNDIGLGRLRPKTNPLSLPLRHPKNGPKTPKLVLDSDADDDEISETEAEI
;
A
#
# COMPACT_ATOMS: atom_id res chain seq x y z
N MET A 1 1.24 -54.42 -33.86
CA MET A 1 1.01 -53.19 -34.65
C MET A 1 1.73 -52.09 -33.91
N THR A 2 2.97 -51.86 -34.33
CA THR A 2 3.95 -51.03 -33.64
C THR A 2 4.00 -49.73 -34.43
N GLU A 3 3.40 -48.68 -33.90
CA GLU A 3 3.32 -47.38 -34.56
C GLU A 3 4.66 -46.63 -34.34
N ASP A 4 5.41 -46.48 -35.43
CA ASP A 4 6.60 -45.64 -35.53
C ASP A 4 6.21 -44.16 -35.38
N VAL A 5 6.71 -43.51 -34.34
CA VAL A 5 6.53 -42.06 -34.11
C VAL A 5 7.69 -41.31 -34.76
N PRO A 6 7.45 -40.39 -35.71
CA PRO A 6 8.52 -39.65 -36.37
C PRO A 6 9.12 -38.59 -35.43
N VAL A 7 10.42 -38.74 -35.17
CA VAL A 7 11.27 -37.76 -34.48
C VAL A 7 11.38 -36.51 -35.35
N ARG A 8 10.64 -35.45 -35.00
CA ARG A 8 10.77 -34.13 -35.65
C ARG A 8 11.99 -33.41 -35.10
N SER A 9 12.94 -33.16 -36.00
CA SER A 9 14.15 -32.39 -35.82
C SER A 9 13.85 -30.96 -35.31
N LEU A 10 14.34 -30.64 -34.12
CA LEU A 10 14.37 -29.29 -33.54
C LEU A 10 15.53 -28.51 -34.17
N GLY A 11 15.30 -27.98 -35.36
CA GLY A 11 16.19 -27.04 -36.03
C GLY A 11 15.73 -25.59 -35.84
N ALA A 12 16.66 -24.75 -35.39
CA ALA A 12 16.68 -23.29 -35.54
C ALA A 12 15.74 -22.44 -34.65
N LEU A 13 16.18 -22.14 -33.42
CA LEU A 13 15.73 -20.98 -32.64
C LEU A 13 16.89 -20.38 -31.81
N ASN A 14 17.98 -19.98 -32.48
CA ASN A 14 19.09 -19.25 -31.85
C ASN A 14 19.40 -17.98 -32.67
N HIS A 15 18.52 -16.99 -32.66
CA HIS A 15 18.83 -15.68 -33.27
C HIS A 15 18.08 -14.45 -32.71
N LEU A 16 17.86 -14.39 -31.39
CA LEU A 16 17.51 -13.12 -30.73
C LEU A 16 18.59 -12.77 -29.70
N ARG A 17 19.64 -12.17 -30.27
CA ARG A 17 20.80 -11.58 -29.61
C ARG A 17 20.35 -10.27 -28.93
N GLU A 18 20.39 -10.27 -27.61
CA GLU A 18 21.10 -9.28 -26.78
C GLU A 18 21.07 -7.79 -27.21
N ASP A 19 19.90 -7.14 -27.19
CA ASP A 19 19.81 -5.68 -27.05
C ASP A 19 19.11 -5.31 -25.73
N THR A 20 19.52 -5.95 -24.63
CA THR A 20 19.16 -5.45 -23.30
C THR A 20 20.13 -4.34 -22.92
N PRO A 21 19.69 -3.07 -22.81
CA PRO A 21 20.56 -2.01 -22.28
C PRO A 21 21.06 -2.43 -20.90
N ASP A 22 22.35 -2.22 -20.69
CA ASP A 22 23.16 -2.67 -19.56
C ASP A 22 22.49 -2.34 -18.20
N LEU A 23 21.64 -3.26 -17.74
CA LEU A 23 20.85 -3.13 -16.51
C LEU A 23 21.77 -3.05 -15.29
N HIS A 24 22.98 -3.60 -15.42
CA HIS A 24 24.02 -3.58 -14.40
C HIS A 24 24.55 -2.18 -14.14
N ALA A 25 24.67 -1.33 -15.17
CA ALA A 25 25.07 0.07 -15.04
C ALA A 25 24.02 0.91 -14.30
N TYR A 26 22.72 0.68 -14.54
CA TYR A 26 21.65 1.42 -13.87
C TYR A 26 21.47 1.03 -12.39
N ILE A 27 21.72 -0.23 -12.04
CA ILE A 27 21.69 -0.71 -10.65
C ILE A 27 22.89 -0.14 -9.86
N THR A 28 24.09 -0.13 -10.44
CA THR A 28 25.29 0.38 -9.75
C THR A 28 25.26 1.89 -9.52
N GLN A 29 24.71 2.68 -10.45
CA GLN A 29 24.62 4.14 -10.27
C GLN A 29 23.71 4.56 -9.11
N ASN A 30 22.68 3.76 -8.79
CA ASN A 30 21.77 4.06 -7.68
C ASN A 30 22.24 3.49 -6.32
N HIS A 31 23.07 2.44 -6.32
CA HIS A 31 23.62 1.89 -5.07
C HIS A 31 24.70 2.81 -4.44
N SER A 32 25.38 3.63 -5.25
CA SER A 32 26.42 4.53 -4.73
C SER A 32 25.85 5.74 -3.96
N PHE A 33 24.58 6.10 -4.15
CA PHE A 33 23.97 7.27 -3.49
C PHE A 33 23.44 6.99 -2.07
N MET A 34 23.36 5.71 -1.64
CA MET A 34 22.82 5.34 -0.32
C MET A 34 23.89 5.12 0.77
N LEU A 35 25.18 5.26 0.46
CA LEU A 35 26.27 5.07 1.44
C LEU A 35 26.88 6.37 1.98
N TYR A 36 26.29 7.54 1.69
CA TYR A 36 26.83 8.85 2.05
C TYR A 36 25.96 9.63 3.05
N THR A 37 25.62 9.05 4.21
CA THR A 37 25.13 9.84 5.36
C THR A 37 25.57 9.21 6.69
N SER A 38 26.87 9.08 6.91
CA SER A 38 27.41 8.84 8.27
C SER A 38 28.85 9.34 8.34
N SER A 39 29.03 10.65 8.17
CA SER A 39 30.25 11.31 8.64
C SER A 39 29.97 11.79 10.06
N ASP A 40 30.43 11.00 11.04
CA ASP A 40 30.52 11.39 12.44
C ASP A 40 31.44 12.59 12.56
N GLY A 41 30.85 13.79 12.49
CA GLY A 41 31.51 15.03 12.84
C GLY A 41 31.69 15.08 14.36
N VAL A 42 32.85 14.66 14.83
CA VAL A 42 33.33 14.94 16.19
C VAL A 42 33.48 16.46 16.32
N LEU A 43 32.43 17.11 16.80
CA LEU A 43 32.45 18.52 17.21
C LEU A 43 33.25 18.64 18.51
N SER A 44 34.53 18.97 18.38
CA SER A 44 35.34 19.45 19.49
C SER A 44 34.71 20.72 20.06
N SER A 45 34.11 20.57 21.23
CA SER A 45 33.59 21.64 22.08
C SER A 45 34.73 22.56 22.49
N THR A 46 34.77 23.77 21.93
CA THR A 46 35.54 24.88 22.49
C THR A 46 34.55 25.82 23.17
N ASP A 47 34.64 25.83 24.50
CA ASP A 47 33.88 26.64 25.43
C ASP A 47 34.30 28.11 25.23
N SER A 48 33.47 28.90 24.54
CA SER A 48 33.65 30.35 24.44
C SER A 48 32.36 31.05 24.84
N ARG A 49 32.43 31.60 26.05
CA ARG A 49 31.46 32.47 26.71
C ARG A 49 31.34 33.76 25.91
N ALA A 50 30.26 33.94 25.16
CA ALA A 50 29.95 35.18 24.46
C ALA A 50 28.47 35.55 24.62
N ASP A 51 28.26 36.86 24.71
CA ASP A 51 27.09 37.57 25.21
C ASP A 51 25.77 37.35 24.45
N PRO A 52 24.61 37.54 25.11
CA PRO A 52 23.30 37.46 24.48
C PRO A 52 22.96 38.77 23.73
N CYS A 53 23.48 38.92 22.51
CA CYS A 53 22.99 39.95 21.57
C CYS A 53 22.26 39.29 20.39
N LEU A 54 20.96 39.61 20.31
CA LEU A 54 19.97 39.45 19.23
C LEU A 54 20.37 38.62 17.98
N PRO A 55 19.54 37.64 17.56
CA PRO A 55 19.82 36.84 16.37
C PRO A 55 19.87 37.73 15.12
N SER A 56 21.02 37.77 14.48
CA SER A 56 21.24 38.44 13.18
C SER A 56 20.24 37.97 12.14
N ALA A 57 19.71 38.90 11.34
CA ALA A 57 18.68 38.69 10.32
C ALA A 57 18.98 37.56 9.31
N THR A 58 20.24 37.13 9.20
CA THR A 58 20.70 36.01 8.38
C THR A 58 20.11 34.65 8.80
N ILE A 59 19.83 34.43 10.09
CA ILE A 59 19.31 33.14 10.60
C ILE A 59 17.84 32.92 10.19
N LEU A 60 17.05 33.99 10.13
CA LEU A 60 15.64 33.93 9.72
C LEU A 60 15.47 33.59 8.22
N SER A 61 16.42 34.01 7.38
CA SER A 61 16.43 33.68 5.93
C SER A 61 16.72 32.19 5.68
N ALA A 62 17.67 31.60 6.41
CA ALA A 62 17.99 30.18 6.30
C ALA A 62 16.83 29.27 6.71
N LEU A 63 16.08 29.63 7.76
CA LEU A 63 14.90 28.88 8.21
C LEU A 63 13.74 28.94 7.20
N ALA A 64 13.56 30.06 6.49
CA ALA A 64 12.56 30.18 5.43
C ALA A 64 12.87 29.26 4.24
N HIS A 65 14.15 29.06 3.90
CA HIS A 65 14.59 28.15 2.84
C HIS A 65 14.33 26.67 3.16
N ILE A 66 14.49 26.28 4.42
CA ILE A 66 14.23 24.91 4.87
C ILE A 66 12.74 24.56 4.76
N CYS A 67 11.85 25.50 5.08
CA CYS A 67 10.40 25.29 5.04
C CYS A 67 9.85 25.14 3.60
N GLY A 68 10.46 25.80 2.61
CA GLY A 68 10.08 25.67 1.20
C GLY A 68 10.44 24.31 0.59
N HIS A 69 11.60 23.75 0.95
CA HIS A 69 12.09 22.48 0.42
C HIS A 69 11.22 21.30 0.86
N GLU A 70 10.73 21.32 2.09
CA GLU A 70 9.87 20.26 2.64
C GLU A 70 8.48 20.19 1.95
N ARG A 71 7.91 21.35 1.59
CA ARG A 71 6.67 21.41 0.80
C ARG A 71 6.86 20.92 -0.64
N ALA A 72 7.98 21.28 -1.28
CA ALA A 72 8.30 20.78 -2.61
C ALA A 72 8.50 19.26 -2.61
N TYR A 73 9.15 18.72 -1.57
CA TYR A 73 9.36 17.28 -1.41
C TYR A 73 8.04 16.51 -1.19
N SER A 74 7.14 17.02 -0.35
CA SER A 74 5.87 16.34 -0.07
C SER A 74 4.96 16.29 -1.31
N THR A 75 4.90 17.38 -2.08
CA THR A 75 4.09 17.45 -3.30
C THR A 75 4.62 16.56 -4.42
N THR A 76 5.94 16.51 -4.61
CA THR A 76 6.57 15.63 -5.61
C THR A 76 6.42 14.16 -5.23
N LEU A 77 6.56 13.79 -3.96
CA LEU A 77 6.29 12.43 -3.47
C LEU A 77 4.83 12.03 -3.69
N ALA A 78 3.88 12.90 -3.36
CA ALA A 78 2.46 12.64 -3.57
C ALA A 78 2.13 12.40 -5.05
N ARG A 79 2.73 13.19 -5.96
CA ARG A 79 2.60 13.00 -7.42
C ARG A 79 3.17 11.66 -7.87
N LEU A 80 4.35 11.28 -7.40
CA LEU A 80 4.96 9.99 -7.74
C LEU A 80 4.11 8.81 -7.25
N LYS A 81 3.58 8.88 -6.02
CA LYS A 81 2.68 7.86 -5.47
C LYS A 81 1.36 7.78 -6.23
N ALA A 82 0.82 8.90 -6.69
CA ALA A 82 -0.36 8.91 -7.55
C ALA A 82 -0.05 8.26 -8.91
N ALA A 83 1.03 8.67 -9.58
CA ALA A 83 1.45 8.12 -10.85
C ALA A 83 1.65 6.60 -10.81
N LEU A 84 2.28 6.07 -9.75
CA LEU A 84 2.46 4.62 -9.59
C LEU A 84 1.11 3.90 -9.44
N ARG A 85 0.19 4.44 -8.63
CA ARG A 85 -1.17 3.88 -8.47
C ARG A 85 -1.93 3.91 -9.78
N ASP A 86 -1.84 5.00 -10.53
CA ASP A 86 -2.54 5.17 -11.81
C ASP A 86 -1.97 4.24 -12.88
N LYS A 87 -0.65 4.04 -12.95
CA LYS A 87 -0.04 3.07 -13.87
C LYS A 87 -0.48 1.64 -13.56
N MET A 88 -0.42 1.22 -12.29
CA MET A 88 -0.80 -0.13 -11.88
C MET A 88 -2.31 -0.38 -11.99
N ALA A 89 -3.14 0.55 -11.52
CA ALA A 89 -4.59 0.43 -11.62
C ALA A 89 -5.08 0.62 -13.06
N GLY A 90 -4.45 1.50 -13.83
CA GLY A 90 -4.76 1.74 -15.24
C GLY A 90 -4.57 0.47 -16.07
N ARG A 91 -3.48 -0.26 -15.84
CA ARG A 91 -3.24 -1.54 -16.54
C ARG A 91 -4.26 -2.64 -16.17
N LEU A 92 -4.87 -2.55 -14.98
CA LEU A 92 -6.00 -3.43 -14.61
C LEU A 92 -7.34 -2.98 -15.23
N ARG A 93 -7.53 -1.67 -15.47
CA ARG A 93 -8.80 -1.07 -15.94
C ARG A 93 -8.91 -0.90 -17.45
N MET A 94 -7.79 -0.76 -18.16
CA MET A 94 -7.75 -0.48 -19.59
C MET A 94 -8.26 -1.69 -20.37
N CYS A 95 -9.58 -1.78 -20.50
CA CYS A 95 -10.34 -2.34 -21.62
C CYS A 95 -11.83 -2.05 -21.44
N HIS A 96 -12.31 -0.90 -21.95
CA HIS A 96 -13.75 -0.76 -22.19
C HIS A 96 -14.18 0.32 -23.19
N LEU A 97 -13.40 0.58 -24.24
CA LEU A 97 -13.86 1.43 -25.33
C LEU A 97 -13.36 0.86 -26.66
N HIS A 98 -14.01 -0.21 -27.13
CA HIS A 98 -14.42 -0.48 -28.52
C HIS A 98 -14.77 -1.98 -28.70
N SER A 99 -16.02 -2.22 -29.11
CA SER A 99 -16.57 -3.44 -29.75
C SER A 99 -17.20 -4.57 -28.89
N PRO A 100 -18.35 -5.14 -29.34
CA PRO A 100 -19.15 -6.17 -28.65
C PRO A 100 -18.52 -7.58 -28.79
N PRO A 101 -18.93 -8.57 -27.97
CA PRO A 101 -18.17 -9.79 -27.78
C PRO A 101 -18.39 -10.80 -28.93
N PRO A 102 -17.33 -11.40 -29.51
CA PRO A 102 -17.48 -12.63 -30.23
C PRO A 102 -17.45 -13.82 -29.25
N ARG A 103 -18.46 -14.68 -29.37
CA ARG A 103 -18.48 -16.04 -28.85
C ARG A 103 -17.20 -16.75 -29.30
N PHE A 104 -16.45 -17.29 -28.33
CA PHE A 104 -15.37 -18.26 -28.53
C PHE A 104 -14.25 -17.82 -29.49
N GLN A 105 -13.32 -16.97 -29.03
CA GLN A 105 -11.97 -16.95 -29.64
C GLN A 105 -10.88 -16.85 -28.57
N LEU A 106 -9.97 -17.83 -28.64
CA LEU A 106 -8.62 -17.80 -28.11
C LEU A 106 -7.98 -16.46 -28.49
N THR A 107 -7.73 -15.57 -27.52
CA THR A 107 -6.96 -14.34 -27.73
C THR A 107 -5.75 -14.32 -26.80
N ASP A 108 -4.59 -14.45 -27.44
CA ASP A 108 -3.26 -14.09 -26.97
C ASP A 108 -3.07 -12.54 -27.10
N PRO A 109 -1.90 -11.96 -26.85
CA PRO A 109 -1.25 -11.70 -25.57
C PRO A 109 -1.31 -10.18 -25.23
N THR A 110 -1.46 -9.80 -23.96
CA THR A 110 -1.29 -8.42 -23.39
C THR A 110 -2.41 -7.37 -23.45
N GLY A 111 -3.61 -7.65 -23.96
CA GLY A 111 -4.64 -6.60 -24.12
C GLY A 111 -5.72 -6.45 -23.02
N GLN A 112 -6.21 -7.53 -22.42
CA GLN A 112 -7.44 -7.53 -21.61
C GLN A 112 -7.25 -8.35 -20.33
N LEU A 113 -6.76 -7.73 -19.25
CA LEU A 113 -6.51 -8.50 -18.03
C LEU A 113 -7.82 -8.81 -17.27
N THR A 114 -8.69 -7.84 -17.02
CA THR A 114 -9.87 -8.08 -16.13
C THR A 114 -11.23 -7.71 -16.72
N GLY A 115 -11.28 -6.89 -17.79
CA GLY A 115 -12.55 -6.43 -18.38
C GLY A 115 -13.45 -5.61 -17.45
N ASN A 116 -12.95 -5.20 -16.28
CA ASN A 116 -13.71 -4.47 -15.28
C ASN A 116 -13.15 -3.06 -15.11
N PRO A 117 -13.85 -2.00 -15.54
CA PRO A 117 -13.37 -0.61 -15.43
C PRO A 117 -13.29 -0.13 -13.98
N LYS A 118 -13.98 -0.81 -13.05
CA LYS A 118 -13.94 -0.53 -11.62
C LYS A 118 -12.86 -1.33 -10.88
N ALA A 119 -12.08 -2.15 -11.58
CA ALA A 119 -10.98 -2.87 -10.96
C ALA A 119 -10.02 -1.86 -10.30
N LYS A 120 -9.71 -2.08 -9.03
CA LYS A 120 -8.72 -1.30 -8.29
C LYS A 120 -7.71 -2.28 -7.71
N MET A 121 -6.44 -1.89 -7.72
CA MET A 121 -5.41 -2.66 -7.05
C MET A 121 -5.67 -2.62 -5.53
N GLY A 122 -5.90 -3.79 -4.95
CA GLY A 122 -5.94 -3.96 -3.50
C GLY A 122 -4.52 -4.10 -2.97
N TRP A 123 -4.13 -3.26 -2.01
CA TRP A 123 -2.79 -3.29 -1.40
C TRP A 123 -2.72 -4.10 -0.11
N SER A 124 -3.87 -4.48 0.45
CA SER A 124 -3.92 -5.40 1.60
C SER A 124 -3.85 -6.85 1.12
N LYS A 125 -3.35 -7.74 1.97
CA LYS A 125 -3.18 -9.16 1.63
C LYS A 125 -4.44 -9.79 1.02
N LYS A 126 -5.57 -9.63 1.71
CA LYS A 126 -6.88 -10.11 1.26
C LYS A 126 -7.35 -9.39 -0.02
N ALA A 127 -7.22 -8.07 -0.10
CA ALA A 127 -7.71 -7.32 -1.25
C ALA A 127 -6.91 -7.64 -2.53
N TYR A 128 -5.60 -7.86 -2.39
CA TYR A 128 -4.75 -8.30 -3.49
C TYR A 128 -5.12 -9.72 -3.93
N ALA A 129 -5.09 -10.69 -3.00
CA ALA A 129 -5.37 -12.09 -3.31
C ALA A 129 -6.76 -12.27 -3.95
N PHE A 130 -7.82 -11.77 -3.31
CA PHE A 130 -9.17 -11.96 -3.85
C PHE A 130 -9.48 -11.01 -5.02
N GLY A 131 -9.04 -9.77 -4.96
CA GLY A 131 -9.37 -8.75 -5.95
C GLY A 131 -8.57 -8.88 -7.24
N VAL A 132 -7.26 -9.06 -7.13
CA VAL A 132 -6.33 -9.06 -8.27
C VAL A 132 -6.11 -10.48 -8.78
N VAL A 133 -5.83 -11.44 -7.89
CA VAL A 133 -5.52 -12.82 -8.31
C VAL A 133 -6.79 -13.61 -8.61
N VAL A 134 -7.70 -13.75 -7.65
CA VAL A 134 -8.89 -14.61 -7.83
C VAL A 134 -9.87 -13.99 -8.81
N ARG A 135 -10.30 -12.73 -8.58
CA ARG A 135 -11.27 -12.04 -9.45
C ARG A 135 -10.62 -11.48 -10.71
N GLY A 136 -9.44 -10.89 -10.55
CA GLY A 136 -8.71 -10.29 -11.66
C GLY A 136 -8.06 -11.33 -12.57
N GLY A 137 -7.67 -12.50 -12.05
CA GLY A 137 -6.94 -13.51 -12.81
C GLY A 137 -5.48 -13.16 -13.05
N HIS A 138 -4.90 -12.25 -12.27
CA HIS A 138 -3.55 -11.72 -12.49
C HIS A 138 -2.72 -11.73 -11.21
N HIS A 139 -1.43 -11.98 -11.34
CA HIS A 139 -0.48 -11.74 -10.27
C HIS A 139 0.58 -10.73 -10.72
N LEU A 140 1.13 -9.98 -9.79
CA LEU A 140 2.23 -9.05 -10.01
C LEU A 140 3.54 -9.83 -9.88
N ARG A 141 4.32 -9.94 -10.96
CA ARG A 141 5.66 -10.55 -10.91
C ARG A 141 6.74 -9.52 -10.61
N SER A 142 7.89 -10.03 -10.15
CA SER A 142 9.14 -9.28 -10.05
C SER A 142 9.08 -8.05 -9.12
N TRP A 143 8.34 -8.15 -8.02
CA TRP A 143 8.42 -7.15 -6.97
C TRP A 143 9.84 -7.17 -6.37
N PRO A 144 10.49 -6.01 -6.17
CA PRO A 144 11.90 -5.96 -5.77
C PRO A 144 12.08 -6.29 -4.28
N THR A 145 12.06 -7.59 -3.94
CA THR A 145 12.32 -8.07 -2.58
C THR A 145 13.75 -7.76 -2.11
N TYR A 146 14.72 -7.76 -3.02
CA TYR A 146 16.12 -7.40 -2.76
C TYR A 146 16.31 -5.96 -2.27
N ALA A 147 15.38 -5.06 -2.58
CA ALA A 147 15.42 -3.66 -2.14
C ALA A 147 14.76 -3.45 -0.76
N ASN A 148 14.34 -4.53 -0.08
CA ASN A 148 13.59 -4.50 1.18
C ASN A 148 12.32 -3.62 1.12
N ILE A 149 11.72 -3.50 -0.08
CA ILE A 149 10.49 -2.74 -0.29
C ILE A 149 9.31 -3.65 0.03
N PRO A 150 8.56 -3.42 1.13
CA PRO A 150 7.42 -4.25 1.46
C PRO A 150 6.28 -4.07 0.44
N PHE A 151 5.51 -5.12 0.23
CA PHE A 151 4.30 -5.03 -0.60
C PHE A 151 3.18 -4.34 0.18
N ALA A 152 3.06 -3.02 0.00
CA ALA A 152 2.09 -2.18 0.69
C ALA A 152 1.54 -1.08 -0.23
N ASP A 153 0.56 -0.33 0.27
CA ASP A 153 0.10 0.89 -0.41
C ASP A 153 1.31 1.82 -0.64
N PRO A 154 1.51 2.38 -1.85
CA PRO A 154 2.54 3.39 -2.11
C PRO A 154 2.59 4.51 -1.08
N SER A 155 1.48 4.83 -0.42
CA SER A 155 1.44 5.77 0.71
C SER A 155 2.27 5.30 1.93
N ALA A 156 2.27 4.00 2.22
CA ALA A 156 2.88 3.37 3.39
C ALA A 156 4.28 2.77 3.13
N ILE A 157 4.77 2.79 1.89
CA ILE A 157 6.11 2.28 1.56
C ILE A 157 7.19 3.16 2.23
N PRO A 158 8.10 2.57 3.03
CA PRO A 158 9.23 3.29 3.61
C PRO A 158 10.25 3.69 2.52
N GLY A 159 11.07 4.70 2.80
CA GLY A 159 12.13 5.15 1.88
C GLY A 159 11.74 6.34 0.98
N GLY A 160 10.53 6.87 1.07
CA GLY A 160 10.17 8.16 0.46
C GLY A 160 10.21 8.17 -1.06
N GLN A 161 10.74 9.24 -1.66
CA GLN A 161 10.77 9.40 -3.12
C GLN A 161 11.65 8.38 -3.85
N PRO A 162 12.88 8.06 -3.39
CA PRO A 162 13.75 7.09 -4.06
C PRO A 162 13.06 5.74 -4.31
N ALA A 163 12.39 5.19 -3.29
CA ALA A 163 11.71 3.90 -3.41
C ALA A 163 10.58 3.93 -4.45
N ILE A 164 9.78 5.01 -4.50
CA ILE A 164 8.69 5.13 -5.47
C ILE A 164 9.21 5.36 -6.89
N ARG A 165 10.28 6.15 -7.06
CA ARG A 165 10.94 6.33 -8.37
C ARG A 165 11.51 5.02 -8.88
N PHE A 166 12.11 4.23 -8.00
CA PHE A 166 12.64 2.92 -8.34
C PHE A 166 11.54 1.96 -8.82
N LEU A 167 10.41 1.88 -8.11
CA LEU A 167 9.26 1.08 -8.55
C LEU A 167 8.68 1.55 -9.89
N LEU A 168 8.61 2.87 -10.12
CA LEU A 168 8.19 3.43 -11.40
C LEU A 168 9.17 3.04 -12.53
N ALA A 169 10.48 3.11 -12.28
CA ALA A 169 11.49 2.70 -13.26
C ALA A 169 11.37 1.21 -13.60
N LEU A 170 11.23 0.32 -12.60
CA LEU A 170 11.01 -1.11 -12.83
C LEU A 170 9.73 -1.39 -13.63
N TRP A 171 8.69 -0.60 -13.40
CA TRP A 171 7.45 -0.69 -14.16
C TRP A 171 7.63 -0.25 -15.61
N ASP A 172 8.34 0.86 -15.84
CA ASP A 172 8.57 1.42 -17.17
C ASP A 172 9.50 0.54 -18.02
N VAL A 173 10.48 -0.11 -17.39
CA VAL A 173 11.31 -1.14 -18.03
C VAL A 173 10.51 -2.44 -18.28
N GLY A 174 9.37 -2.64 -17.61
CA GLY A 174 8.55 -3.84 -17.76
C GLY A 174 9.05 -5.05 -16.95
N ILE A 175 10.02 -4.85 -16.05
CA ILE A 175 10.43 -5.85 -15.06
C ILE A 175 9.26 -6.11 -14.11
N LEU A 176 8.69 -5.03 -13.56
CA LEU A 176 7.51 -5.08 -12.70
C LEU A 176 6.27 -5.05 -13.60
N ARG A 177 5.57 -6.18 -13.71
CA ARG A 177 4.41 -6.35 -14.60
C ARG A 177 3.37 -7.30 -14.01
N PHE A 178 2.13 -7.16 -14.47
CA PHE A 178 1.11 -8.17 -14.22
C PHE A 178 1.24 -9.29 -15.24
N GLU A 179 1.21 -10.53 -14.75
CA GLU A 179 1.13 -11.73 -15.55
C GLU A 179 -0.17 -12.49 -15.24
N PRO A 180 -0.69 -13.28 -16.18
CA PRO A 180 -1.85 -14.13 -15.94
C PRO A 180 -1.57 -15.10 -14.79
N ALA A 181 -2.49 -15.16 -13.82
CA ALA A 181 -2.38 -16.08 -12.70
C ALA A 181 -2.74 -17.50 -13.13
N THR A 182 -1.92 -18.47 -12.74
CA THR A 182 -2.23 -19.88 -12.98
C THR A 182 -3.43 -20.31 -12.15
N THR A 183 -4.09 -21.40 -12.56
CA THR A 183 -5.22 -21.96 -11.79
C THR A 183 -4.79 -22.33 -10.37
N GLU A 184 -3.60 -22.90 -10.22
CA GLU A 184 -2.98 -23.24 -8.93
C GLU A 184 -2.79 -22.01 -8.04
N GLU A 185 -2.26 -20.91 -8.58
CA GLU A 185 -2.09 -19.66 -7.83
C GLU A 185 -3.43 -19.05 -7.41
N ARG A 186 -4.47 -19.17 -8.23
CA ARG A 186 -5.82 -18.70 -7.89
C ARG A 186 -6.42 -19.53 -6.76
N ASP A 187 -6.25 -20.85 -6.77
CA ASP A 187 -6.72 -21.71 -5.69
C ASP A 187 -5.88 -21.54 -4.41
N LEU A 188 -4.58 -21.32 -4.56
CA LEU A 188 -3.68 -20.97 -3.46
C LEU A 188 -4.05 -19.61 -2.85
N ALA A 189 -4.43 -18.62 -3.66
CA ALA A 189 -4.94 -17.33 -3.18
C ALA A 189 -6.25 -17.47 -2.40
N ARG A 190 -7.13 -18.40 -2.79
CA ARG A 190 -8.40 -18.68 -2.08
C ARG A 190 -8.16 -19.31 -0.71
N ARG A 191 -7.21 -20.26 -0.63
CA ARG A 191 -6.88 -20.98 0.60
C ARG A 191 -6.00 -20.14 1.53
N ASN A 192 -4.89 -19.62 1.00
CA ASN A 192 -3.82 -18.94 1.70
C ASN A 192 -3.42 -17.63 0.99
N PRO A 193 -4.09 -16.50 1.29
CA PRO A 193 -3.84 -15.24 0.58
C PRO A 193 -2.42 -14.69 0.79
N ASP A 194 -1.77 -15.05 1.89
CA ASP A 194 -0.44 -14.57 2.25
C ASP A 194 0.66 -15.14 1.34
N ALA A 195 0.45 -16.32 0.77
CA ALA A 195 1.45 -17.01 -0.04
C ALA A 195 1.48 -16.54 -1.51
N VAL A 196 0.50 -15.74 -1.94
CA VAL A 196 0.47 -15.15 -3.30
C VAL A 196 0.98 -13.70 -3.32
N LEU A 197 1.41 -13.18 -2.17
CA LEU A 197 1.96 -11.83 -2.11
C LEU A 197 3.29 -11.76 -2.87
N PRO A 198 3.48 -10.74 -3.73
CA PRO A 198 4.66 -10.69 -4.60
C PRO A 198 5.93 -10.28 -3.86
N GLY A 199 5.83 -9.82 -2.60
CA GLY A 199 6.97 -9.38 -1.81
C GLY A 199 6.80 -9.62 -0.33
N ILE A 200 7.76 -9.12 0.44
CA ILE A 200 7.76 -9.26 1.90
C ILE A 200 6.52 -8.52 2.43
N PRO A 201 5.65 -9.19 3.21
CA PRO A 201 4.51 -8.52 3.82
C PRO A 201 5.04 -7.37 4.69
N PRO A 202 4.38 -6.20 4.68
CA PRO A 202 4.82 -5.10 5.51
C PRO A 202 4.83 -5.56 6.95
N MET A 203 5.97 -5.43 7.61
CA MET A 203 6.00 -5.45 9.06
C MET A 203 5.21 -4.24 9.51
N LEU A 204 3.93 -4.47 9.81
CA LEU A 204 3.12 -3.46 10.48
C LEU A 204 3.88 -3.14 11.76
N ARG A 205 4.30 -1.87 11.89
CA ARG A 205 4.69 -1.38 13.21
C ARG A 205 3.53 -1.71 14.14
N ALA A 206 3.83 -2.22 15.34
CA ALA A 206 2.80 -2.43 16.35
C ALA A 206 1.90 -1.19 16.33
N PRO A 207 0.57 -1.37 16.21
CA PRO A 207 -0.33 -0.25 16.00
C PRO A 207 -0.04 0.81 17.06
N PHE A 208 -0.11 2.10 16.70
CA PHE A 208 0.37 3.18 17.57
C PHE A 208 -0.29 3.15 18.97
N CYS A 209 -1.48 2.56 19.09
CA CYS A 209 -2.19 2.32 20.36
C CYS A 209 -1.55 1.26 21.27
N TRP A 210 -0.58 0.47 20.78
CA TRP A 210 0.13 -0.56 21.55
C TRP A 210 1.49 -0.08 22.06
N GLY A 211 1.93 1.12 21.67
CA GLY A 211 3.06 1.78 22.32
C GLY A 211 2.64 2.48 23.62
N PRO A 212 3.59 2.84 24.50
CA PRO A 212 3.32 3.64 25.71
C PRO A 212 2.77 5.06 25.42
N PHE A 213 2.60 5.39 24.13
CA PHE A 213 2.00 6.63 23.62
C PHE A 213 0.57 6.43 23.11
N GLY A 214 -0.13 5.37 23.56
CA GLY A 214 -1.58 5.44 23.63
C GLY A 214 -1.97 6.80 24.21
N ARG A 215 -2.99 7.44 23.64
CA ARG A 215 -3.48 8.75 24.10
C ARG A 215 -3.58 8.73 25.63
N ASN A 216 -2.61 9.34 26.31
CA ASN A 216 -2.58 9.40 27.78
C ASN A 216 -3.80 10.15 28.32
N ASP A 217 -4.55 10.85 27.44
CA ASP A 217 -5.82 11.51 27.74
C ASP A 217 -7.06 10.60 27.65
N ILE A 218 -6.93 9.33 27.25
CA ILE A 218 -8.03 8.36 27.33
C ILE A 218 -8.24 8.01 28.81
N GLY A 219 -9.31 8.55 29.40
CA GLY A 219 -9.66 8.38 30.81
C GLY A 219 -9.32 9.60 31.68
N LEU A 220 -8.39 10.46 31.24
CA LEU A 220 -8.22 11.76 31.88
C LEU A 220 -9.37 12.67 31.45
N GLY A 221 -10.17 13.10 32.44
CA GLY A 221 -11.16 14.14 32.22
C GLY A 221 -10.47 15.38 31.67
N ARG A 222 -10.67 15.69 30.38
CA ARG A 222 -10.18 16.94 29.81
C ARG A 222 -10.71 18.08 30.65
N LEU A 223 -9.82 18.98 31.10
CA LEU A 223 -10.21 20.23 31.74
C LEU A 223 -11.15 20.98 30.79
N ARG A 224 -12.46 20.86 31.05
CA ARG A 224 -13.46 21.66 30.38
C ARG A 224 -13.59 22.94 31.17
N PRO A 225 -13.43 24.12 30.54
CA PRO A 225 -13.67 25.36 31.24
C PRO A 225 -15.11 25.34 31.78
N LYS A 226 -15.26 25.60 33.07
CA LYS A 226 -16.55 25.56 33.79
C LYS A 226 -17.52 26.62 33.24
N THR A 227 -16.97 27.65 32.61
CA THR A 227 -17.69 28.73 31.94
C THR A 227 -17.23 28.80 30.49
N ASN A 228 -18.16 28.87 29.54
CA ASN A 228 -17.83 29.10 28.14
C ASN A 228 -17.23 30.51 28.01
N PRO A 229 -16.01 30.69 27.45
CA PRO A 229 -15.39 32.01 27.31
C PRO A 229 -16.21 32.97 26.42
N LEU A 230 -17.12 32.44 25.61
CA LEU A 230 -18.02 33.23 24.75
C LEU A 230 -19.38 33.51 25.40
N SER A 231 -19.57 33.21 26.69
CA SER A 231 -20.84 33.33 27.44
C SER A 231 -22.03 32.55 26.86
N LEU A 232 -21.80 31.73 25.83
CA LEU A 232 -22.81 30.87 25.25
C LEU A 232 -23.16 29.75 26.25
N PRO A 233 -24.42 29.28 26.26
CA PRO A 233 -24.82 28.17 27.11
C PRO A 233 -23.90 26.98 26.88
N LEU A 234 -23.42 26.38 27.97
CA LEU A 234 -22.67 25.12 27.92
C LEU A 234 -23.53 24.09 27.17
N ARG A 235 -22.90 23.26 26.34
CA ARG A 235 -23.61 22.17 25.64
C ARG A 235 -24.52 21.45 26.63
N HIS A 236 -25.80 21.32 26.26
CA HIS A 236 -26.83 20.68 27.08
C HIS A 236 -26.26 19.42 27.74
N PRO A 237 -26.50 19.19 29.04
CA PRO A 237 -26.16 17.91 29.66
C PRO A 237 -26.76 16.82 28.76
N LYS A 238 -25.92 15.89 28.30
CA LYS A 238 -26.39 14.76 27.51
C LYS A 238 -27.28 13.92 28.40
N ASN A 239 -28.59 14.19 28.35
CA ASN A 239 -29.63 13.29 28.85
C ASN A 239 -29.75 12.12 27.86
N GLY A 240 -28.65 11.40 27.65
CA GLY A 240 -28.71 10.12 26.97
C GLY A 240 -29.58 9.15 27.79
N PRO A 241 -30.05 8.05 27.18
CA PRO A 241 -30.82 7.03 27.87
C PRO A 241 -30.12 6.64 29.18
N LYS A 242 -30.73 6.97 30.32
CA LYS A 242 -30.32 6.47 31.62
C LYS A 242 -30.91 5.07 31.78
N THR A 243 -30.57 4.17 30.87
CA THR A 243 -30.90 2.76 31.10
C THR A 243 -30.10 2.34 32.34
N PRO A 244 -30.75 1.68 33.32
CA PRO A 244 -30.03 1.13 34.46
C PRO A 244 -28.89 0.22 33.95
N LYS A 245 -27.72 0.28 34.59
CA LYS A 245 -26.53 -0.48 34.16
C LYS A 245 -26.72 -2.00 34.27
N LEU A 246 -27.72 -2.43 35.02
CA LEU A 246 -28.09 -3.82 35.21
C LEU A 246 -29.60 -3.88 34.96
N VAL A 247 -29.99 -4.55 33.89
CA VAL A 247 -31.34 -5.12 33.79
C VAL A 247 -31.23 -6.40 34.61
N LEU A 248 -31.96 -6.48 35.72
CA LEU A 248 -32.01 -7.73 36.49
C LEU A 248 -32.88 -8.70 35.69
N ASP A 249 -32.44 -9.94 35.56
CA ASP A 249 -33.11 -11.00 34.77
C ASP A 249 -34.52 -11.36 35.29
N SER A 250 -35.00 -10.68 36.32
CA SER A 250 -36.32 -10.86 36.92
C SER A 250 -37.48 -10.19 36.17
N ASP A 251 -37.20 -9.39 35.13
CA ASP A 251 -38.24 -8.75 34.28
C ASP A 251 -38.35 -9.42 32.89
N ALA A 252 -37.67 -10.54 32.65
CA ALA A 252 -37.89 -11.38 31.47
C ALA A 252 -39.01 -12.36 31.78
N ASP A 253 -40.24 -11.86 31.86
CA ASP A 253 -41.42 -12.73 31.92
C ASP A 253 -41.44 -13.62 30.67
N ASP A 254 -41.48 -14.92 30.91
CA ASP A 254 -41.59 -16.00 29.95
C ASP A 254 -42.87 -15.83 29.09
N ASP A 255 -42.76 -15.14 27.95
CA ASP A 255 -43.75 -15.24 26.88
C ASP A 255 -43.60 -16.63 26.25
N GLU A 256 -44.33 -17.57 26.86
CA GLU A 256 -44.63 -18.93 26.47
C GLU A 256 -44.95 -19.02 24.95
N ILE A 257 -43.94 -19.31 24.14
CA ILE A 257 -44.10 -19.68 22.74
C ILE A 257 -44.83 -21.02 22.70
N SER A 258 -46.14 -20.95 22.48
CA SER A 258 -46.95 -22.13 22.19
C SER A 258 -46.52 -22.72 20.85
N GLU A 259 -45.89 -23.90 20.92
CA GLU A 259 -45.65 -24.79 19.77
C GLU A 259 -46.99 -25.16 19.16
N THR A 260 -47.33 -24.54 18.03
CA THR A 260 -48.40 -25.04 17.17
C THR A 260 -47.84 -26.20 16.34
N GLU A 261 -48.26 -27.42 16.70
CA GLU A 261 -48.21 -28.62 15.88
C GLU A 261 -48.73 -28.33 14.47
N ALA A 262 -47.93 -28.68 13.46
CA ALA A 262 -48.42 -28.87 12.10
C ALA A 262 -47.88 -30.21 11.59
N GLU A 263 -48.71 -31.24 11.75
CA GLU A 263 -48.70 -32.40 10.87
C GLU A 263 -48.81 -31.93 9.41
N ILE A 264 -47.95 -32.45 8.52
CA ILE A 264 -48.22 -32.98 7.17
C ILE A 264 -46.90 -33.49 6.58
#